data_AF-A0A7S3JX84-F1
#
_entry.id   AF-A0A7S3JX84-F1
#
_cell.length_a   1.000
_cell.length_b   1.000
_cell.length_c   1.000
_cell.angle_alpha   90.00
_cell.angle_beta   90.00
_cell.angle_gamma   90.00
#
_symmetry.space_group_name_H-M   'P 1'
#
loop_
_entity.id
_entity.type
_entity.pdbx_description
1 polymer ?
#
loop_
_entity_poly.entity_id
_entity_poly.type
_entity_poly.pdbx_seq_one_letter_code
_entity_poly.pdbx_strand_id
1 'polypeptide(L)'
;WIIPENGILDIEFFEKPGVRSRDELGTEEGIAAFISMLKSTKTDQERMLIFDVGTTATEVMLTGEQARQIFDAAKSGYSAVEKLNRLLPLISEPNECIALIDELLPSSQKKLDLIQSLGPLLFSLIIGNPTGHYCLDLRKSNDRSAARRLAGFANMEKFANQESKNDTSQHGNWLNFRNERFQGKPLVLSPSWFTGLESKFKQGTLEFDYISTQRPISSTGPMSARRFDALLKKIGIESTDDYINRTITNTQQDPYADIMSSKKLNETDLYIMQWRNWLSSSYQYITPSLYS
;
A
#
# COMPACT_ATOMS: atom_id res chain seq x y z
N TRP A 1 27.01 -27.41 -12.90
CA TRP A 1 26.07 -28.22 -13.70
C TRP A 1 26.67 -28.34 -15.09
N ILE A 2 26.79 -29.56 -15.62
CA ILE A 2 27.42 -29.84 -16.92
C ILE A 2 26.32 -30.38 -17.83
N ILE A 3 26.06 -29.68 -18.92
CA ILE A 3 25.06 -30.07 -19.91
C ILE A 3 25.62 -31.25 -20.72
N PRO A 4 24.91 -32.38 -20.83
CA PRO A 4 25.39 -33.53 -21.58
C PRO A 4 25.44 -33.23 -23.10
N GLU A 5 26.52 -33.65 -23.76
CA GLU A 5 26.72 -33.43 -25.20
C GLU A 5 25.76 -34.23 -26.09
N ASN A 6 25.18 -35.32 -25.56
CA ASN A 6 24.20 -36.14 -26.26
C ASN A 6 23.19 -36.71 -25.24
N GLY A 7 21.90 -36.76 -25.59
CA GLY A 7 20.82 -37.32 -24.77
C GLY A 7 19.61 -36.39 -24.62
N ILE A 8 18.65 -36.78 -23.78
CA ILE A 8 17.50 -35.94 -23.40
C ILE A 8 17.79 -35.36 -22.03
N LEU A 9 17.80 -34.03 -21.94
CA LEU A 9 17.88 -33.30 -20.68
C LEU A 9 16.45 -33.01 -20.23
N ASP A 10 16.03 -33.67 -19.15
CA ASP A 10 14.76 -33.38 -18.50
C ASP A 10 14.99 -32.31 -17.44
N ILE A 11 14.32 -31.17 -17.58
CA ILE A 11 14.43 -30.02 -16.68
C ILE A 11 13.09 -29.85 -15.99
N GLU A 12 13.01 -30.28 -14.74
CA GLU A 12 11.85 -30.02 -13.89
C GLU A 12 12.00 -28.66 -13.22
N PHE A 13 11.15 -27.71 -13.62
CA PHE A 13 11.06 -26.40 -12.98
C PHE A 13 10.16 -26.50 -11.75
N PHE A 14 10.74 -26.31 -10.56
CA PHE A 14 9.99 -26.15 -9.32
C PHE A 14 9.85 -24.66 -9.00
N GLU A 15 8.76 -24.04 -9.46
CA GLU A 15 8.44 -22.68 -9.05
C GLU A 15 7.73 -22.71 -7.69
N LYS A 16 8.36 -22.12 -6.68
CA LYS A 16 7.67 -21.79 -5.44
C LYS A 16 7.02 -20.43 -5.66
N PRO A 17 5.70 -20.29 -5.48
CA PRO A 17 5.04 -18.98 -5.63
C PRO A 17 5.74 -17.97 -4.72
N GLY A 18 6.28 -16.93 -5.35
CA GLY A 18 6.91 -15.81 -4.67
C GLY A 18 5.87 -14.80 -4.19
N VAL A 19 6.29 -13.89 -3.33
CA VAL A 19 5.55 -12.64 -3.15
C VAL A 19 5.81 -11.80 -4.39
N ARG A 20 4.75 -11.22 -4.97
CA ARG A 20 4.84 -10.35 -6.15
C ARG A 20 5.99 -9.37 -6.04
N SER A 21 6.89 -9.39 -7.02
CA SER A 21 7.96 -8.41 -7.13
C SER A 21 7.53 -7.24 -8.02
N ARG A 22 8.11 -6.05 -7.79
CA ARG A 22 7.94 -4.89 -8.69
C ARG A 22 8.46 -5.19 -10.11
N ASP A 23 9.34 -6.18 -10.24
CA ASP A 23 9.95 -6.58 -11.51
C ASP A 23 9.07 -7.51 -12.35
N GLU A 24 7.97 -8.03 -11.80
CA GLU A 24 7.01 -8.92 -12.48
C GLU A 24 5.98 -8.12 -13.27
N LEU A 25 6.47 -7.28 -14.19
CA LEU A 25 5.62 -6.46 -15.05
C LEU A 25 4.95 -7.31 -16.14
N GLY A 26 3.69 -6.99 -16.43
CA GLY A 26 2.95 -7.59 -17.54
C GLY A 26 3.61 -7.28 -18.87
N THR A 27 3.75 -8.32 -19.70
CA THR A 27 4.30 -8.17 -21.06
C THR A 27 3.39 -7.30 -21.92
N GLU A 28 3.98 -6.54 -22.84
CA GLU A 28 3.21 -5.67 -23.74
C GLU A 28 2.18 -6.46 -24.54
N GLU A 29 2.54 -7.66 -25.02
CA GLU A 29 1.66 -8.53 -25.78
C GLU A 29 0.49 -9.06 -24.92
N GLY A 30 0.78 -9.45 -23.68
CA GLY A 30 -0.23 -9.97 -22.76
C GLY A 30 -1.24 -8.89 -22.38
N ILE A 31 -0.76 -7.69 -22.06
CA ILE A 31 -1.61 -6.54 -21.75
C ILE A 31 -2.39 -6.07 -22.98
N ALA A 32 -1.78 -6.05 -24.16
CA ALA A 32 -2.47 -5.71 -25.41
C ALA A 32 -3.59 -6.71 -25.75
N ALA A 33 -3.36 -8.01 -25.54
CA ALA A 33 -4.38 -9.04 -25.72
C ALA A 33 -5.54 -8.85 -24.74
N PHE A 34 -5.24 -8.56 -23.47
CA PHE A 34 -6.27 -8.27 -22.45
C PHE A 34 -7.10 -7.02 -22.81
N ILE A 35 -6.45 -5.94 -23.24
CA ILE A 35 -7.12 -4.71 -23.70
C ILE A 35 -7.99 -4.99 -24.93
N SER A 36 -7.52 -5.80 -25.87
CA SER A 36 -8.26 -6.20 -27.07
C SER A 36 -9.52 -7.00 -26.69
N MET A 37 -9.41 -7.89 -25.71
CA MET A 37 -10.54 -8.65 -25.17
C MET A 37 -11.59 -7.74 -24.51
N LEU A 38 -11.14 -6.77 -23.68
CA LEU A 38 -12.03 -5.77 -23.09
C LEU A 38 -12.76 -4.92 -24.14
N LYS A 39 -12.08 -4.55 -25.23
CA LYS A 39 -12.64 -3.72 -26.31
C LYS A 39 -13.59 -4.48 -27.24
N SER A 40 -13.29 -5.75 -27.54
CA SER A 40 -14.06 -6.57 -28.49
C SER A 40 -15.36 -7.15 -27.91
N THR A 41 -15.50 -7.13 -26.58
CA THR A 41 -16.68 -7.64 -25.87
C THR A 41 -17.91 -6.76 -26.10
N LYS A 42 -19.04 -7.38 -26.44
CA LYS A 42 -20.27 -6.67 -26.85
C LYS A 42 -21.14 -6.20 -25.69
N THR A 43 -21.17 -6.95 -24.58
CA THR A 43 -22.04 -6.63 -23.44
C THR A 43 -21.24 -6.02 -22.29
N ASP A 44 -21.85 -5.09 -21.55
CA ASP A 44 -21.21 -4.46 -20.40
C ASP A 44 -20.99 -5.46 -19.25
N GLN A 45 -21.88 -6.44 -19.09
CA GLN A 45 -21.77 -7.49 -18.06
C GLN A 45 -20.57 -8.40 -18.31
N GLU A 46 -20.37 -8.88 -19.54
CA GLU A 46 -19.20 -9.67 -19.90
C GLU A 46 -17.91 -8.85 -19.75
N ARG A 47 -17.94 -7.56 -20.12
CA ARG A 47 -16.80 -6.66 -19.98
C ARG A 47 -16.42 -6.46 -18.50
N MET A 48 -17.41 -6.32 -17.63
CA MET A 48 -17.20 -6.25 -16.18
C MET A 48 -16.60 -7.55 -15.64
N LEU A 49 -17.12 -8.70 -16.07
CA LEU A 49 -16.58 -10.00 -15.65
C LEU A 49 -15.13 -10.18 -16.09
N ILE A 50 -14.79 -9.84 -17.33
CA ILE A 50 -13.42 -9.90 -17.84
C ILE A 50 -12.51 -8.97 -17.04
N PHE A 51 -12.98 -7.75 -16.74
CA PHE A 51 -12.23 -6.80 -15.93
C PHE A 51 -12.01 -7.32 -14.50
N ASP A 52 -13.04 -7.87 -13.86
CA ASP A 52 -12.94 -8.43 -12.51
C ASP A 52 -11.98 -9.62 -12.47
N VAL A 53 -12.08 -10.54 -13.43
CA VAL A 53 -11.18 -11.70 -13.52
C VAL A 53 -9.74 -11.26 -13.80
N GLY A 54 -9.54 -10.29 -14.69
CA GLY A 54 -8.20 -9.81 -15.05
C GLY A 54 -7.54 -8.95 -13.97
N THR A 55 -8.31 -8.34 -13.07
CA THR A 55 -7.78 -7.47 -12.00
C THR A 55 -7.78 -8.11 -10.62
N THR A 56 -8.58 -9.16 -10.40
CA THR A 56 -8.63 -9.89 -9.13
C THR A 56 -7.61 -11.01 -9.13
N ALA A 57 -6.77 -11.08 -8.09
CA ALA A 57 -5.82 -12.17 -7.87
C ALA A 57 -4.77 -12.42 -8.98
N THR A 58 -4.64 -11.54 -9.98
CA THR A 58 -3.55 -11.60 -10.98
C THR A 58 -2.20 -11.28 -10.33
N GLU A 59 -1.18 -12.10 -10.52
CA GLU A 59 0.18 -11.84 -10.01
C GLU A 59 0.94 -10.79 -10.83
N VAL A 60 0.38 -10.39 -11.97
CA VAL A 60 0.98 -9.42 -12.89
C VAL A 60 0.90 -8.00 -12.34
N MET A 61 2.05 -7.32 -12.31
CA MET A 61 2.13 -5.89 -12.02
C MET A 61 2.00 -5.07 -13.30
N LEU A 62 1.50 -3.84 -13.17
CA LEU A 62 1.24 -2.93 -14.27
C LEU A 62 2.08 -1.65 -14.14
N THR A 63 2.49 -1.10 -15.27
CA THR A 63 2.90 0.30 -15.33
C THR A 63 1.67 1.23 -15.27
N GLY A 64 1.88 2.49 -14.90
CA GLY A 64 0.82 3.50 -14.91
C GLY A 64 0.17 3.66 -16.28
N GLU A 65 0.95 3.55 -17.37
CA GLU A 65 0.43 3.60 -18.72
C GLU A 65 -0.46 2.39 -19.06
N GLN A 66 -0.02 1.18 -18.71
CA GLN A 66 -0.82 -0.04 -18.90
C GLN A 66 -2.14 0.05 -18.11
N ALA A 67 -2.07 0.47 -16.84
CA ALA A 67 -3.25 0.66 -16.01
C ALA A 67 -4.23 1.70 -16.59
N ARG A 68 -3.70 2.79 -17.18
CA ARG A 68 -4.52 3.78 -17.88
C ARG A 68 -5.22 3.19 -19.10
N GLN A 69 -4.49 2.46 -19.94
CA GLN A 69 -5.09 1.85 -21.14
C GLN A 69 -6.18 0.84 -20.77
N ILE A 70 -5.98 0.07 -19.70
CA ILE A 70 -7.00 -0.84 -19.17
C ILE A 70 -8.20 -0.05 -18.63
N PHE A 71 -7.97 1.04 -17.87
CA PHE A 71 -9.03 1.91 -17.38
C PHE A 71 -9.91 2.45 -18.51
N ASP A 72 -9.30 2.91 -19.60
CA ASP A 72 -9.99 3.46 -20.77
C ASP A 72 -10.68 2.37 -21.61
N ALA A 73 -10.12 1.15 -21.67
CA ALA A 73 -10.72 0.01 -22.37
C ALA A 73 -11.92 -0.57 -21.62
N ALA A 74 -11.86 -0.53 -20.28
CA ALA A 74 -12.94 -0.89 -19.39
C ALA A 74 -14.03 0.21 -19.37
N LYS A 75 -14.54 0.66 -20.53
CA LYS A 75 -15.77 1.48 -20.69
C LYS A 75 -17.02 0.66 -20.29
N SER A 76 -17.03 0.18 -19.06
CA SER A 76 -18.05 -0.64 -18.44
C SER A 76 -18.79 0.17 -17.37
N GLY A 77 -19.91 -0.36 -16.87
CA GLY A 77 -20.78 0.24 -15.85
C GLY A 77 -20.14 0.51 -14.48
N TYR A 78 -18.83 0.31 -14.32
CA TYR A 78 -18.09 0.74 -13.13
C TYR A 78 -17.82 2.26 -13.14
N SER A 79 -17.96 2.88 -11.98
CA SER A 79 -17.48 4.23 -11.72
C SER A 79 -15.95 4.30 -11.77
N ALA A 80 -15.40 5.51 -11.96
CA ALA A 80 -13.95 5.72 -11.95
C ALA A 80 -13.29 5.24 -10.64
N VAL A 81 -13.98 5.42 -9.51
CA VAL A 81 -13.51 4.99 -8.18
C VAL A 81 -13.42 3.46 -8.10
N GLU A 82 -14.43 2.74 -8.61
CA GLU A 82 -14.44 1.26 -8.58
C GLU A 82 -13.38 0.63 -9.48
N LYS A 83 -13.07 1.26 -10.62
CA LYS A 83 -11.97 0.82 -11.49
C LYS A 83 -10.62 1.05 -10.83
N LEU A 84 -10.41 2.24 -10.27
CA LEU A 84 -9.15 2.57 -9.58
C LEU A 84 -8.94 1.72 -8.34
N ASN A 85 -9.99 1.38 -7.60
CA ASN A 85 -9.87 0.47 -6.45
C ASN A 85 -9.22 -0.87 -6.84
N ARG A 86 -9.55 -1.40 -8.02
CA ARG A 86 -9.00 -2.67 -8.53
C ARG A 86 -7.64 -2.52 -9.21
N LEU A 87 -7.41 -1.40 -9.91
CA LEU A 87 -6.18 -1.20 -10.68
C LEU A 87 -5.00 -0.72 -9.83
N LEU A 88 -5.23 0.19 -8.87
CA LEU A 88 -4.15 0.78 -8.07
C LEU A 88 -3.29 -0.25 -7.31
N PRO A 89 -3.86 -1.32 -6.72
CA PRO A 89 -3.05 -2.37 -6.09
C PRO A 89 -2.10 -3.10 -7.05
N LEU A 90 -2.38 -3.09 -8.35
CA LEU A 90 -1.59 -3.76 -9.39
C LEU A 90 -0.47 -2.89 -9.95
N ILE A 91 -0.46 -1.58 -9.69
CA ILE A 91 0.56 -0.68 -10.22
C ILE A 91 1.85 -0.82 -9.42
N SER A 92 2.98 -0.99 -10.10
CA SER A 92 4.29 -1.19 -9.47
C SER A 92 4.80 0.05 -8.73
N GLU A 93 4.67 1.22 -9.37
CA GLU A 93 5.25 2.48 -8.87
C GLU A 93 4.24 3.35 -8.10
N PRO A 94 4.53 3.75 -6.86
CA PRO A 94 3.66 4.66 -6.11
C PRO A 94 3.43 6.03 -6.78
N ASN A 95 4.45 6.57 -7.43
CA ASN A 95 4.35 7.86 -8.12
C ASN A 95 3.35 7.82 -9.28
N GLU A 96 3.31 6.70 -10.01
CA GLU A 96 2.35 6.49 -11.09
C GLU A 96 0.92 6.36 -10.55
N CYS A 97 0.75 5.73 -9.37
CA CYS A 97 -0.53 5.68 -8.68
C CYS A 97 -1.03 7.10 -8.34
N ILE A 98 -0.17 7.93 -7.76
CA ILE A 98 -0.51 9.32 -7.39
C ILE A 98 -0.90 10.12 -8.63
N ALA A 99 -0.10 10.05 -9.70
CA ALA A 99 -0.38 10.74 -10.96
C ALA A 99 -1.75 10.33 -11.55
N LEU A 100 -2.06 9.03 -11.56
CA LEU A 100 -3.33 8.52 -12.06
C LEU A 100 -4.53 8.94 -11.19
N ILE A 101 -4.38 8.96 -9.86
CA ILE A 101 -5.45 9.44 -8.96
C ILE A 101 -5.72 10.91 -9.22
N ASP A 102 -4.67 11.72 -9.36
CA ASP A 102 -4.81 13.16 -9.60
C ASP A 102 -5.42 13.46 -10.97
N GLU A 103 -5.09 12.68 -11.99
CA GLU A 103 -5.64 12.84 -13.34
C GLU A 103 -7.10 12.36 -13.44
N LEU A 104 -7.40 11.16 -12.95
CA LEU A 104 -8.69 10.50 -13.18
C LEU A 104 -9.76 10.89 -12.15
N LEU A 105 -9.36 11.37 -10.96
CA LEU A 105 -10.26 11.83 -9.91
C LEU A 105 -9.97 13.29 -9.53
N PRO A 106 -10.36 14.28 -10.35
CA PRO A 106 -10.08 15.69 -10.05
C PRO A 106 -10.84 16.23 -8.83
N SER A 107 -11.96 15.60 -8.46
CA SER A 107 -12.77 16.01 -7.31
C SER A 107 -12.25 15.42 -6.01
N SER A 108 -12.08 16.26 -4.98
CA SER A 108 -11.70 15.82 -3.63
C SER A 108 -12.66 14.79 -3.05
N GLN A 109 -13.97 14.90 -3.31
CA GLN A 109 -14.95 13.93 -2.82
C GLN A 109 -14.67 12.54 -3.38
N LYS A 110 -14.43 12.42 -4.68
CA LYS A 110 -14.13 11.11 -5.30
C LYS A 110 -12.84 10.50 -4.79
N LYS A 111 -11.85 11.33 -4.41
CA LYS A 111 -10.63 10.85 -3.74
C LYS A 111 -10.94 10.31 -2.34
N LEU A 112 -11.81 10.98 -1.59
CA LEU A 112 -12.28 10.47 -0.29
C LEU A 112 -13.06 9.16 -0.44
N ASP A 113 -13.95 9.07 -1.43
CA ASP A 113 -14.70 7.85 -1.73
C ASP A 113 -13.74 6.69 -2.07
N LEU A 114 -12.67 6.97 -2.82
CA LEU A 114 -11.61 6.00 -3.11
C LEU A 114 -10.87 5.55 -1.85
N ILE A 115 -10.49 6.49 -0.97
CA ILE A 115 -9.80 6.18 0.30
C ILE A 115 -10.70 5.32 1.20
N GLN A 116 -11.98 5.65 1.31
CA GLN A 116 -12.95 4.86 2.06
C GLN A 116 -13.13 3.46 1.46
N SER A 117 -13.15 3.36 0.13
CA SER A 117 -13.33 2.12 -0.61
C SER A 117 -12.12 1.18 -0.53
N LEU A 118 -10.90 1.72 -0.61
CA LEU A 118 -9.65 0.95 -0.47
C LEU A 118 -9.32 0.64 1.00
N GLY A 119 -9.69 1.53 1.90
CA GLY A 119 -9.24 1.54 3.28
C GLY A 119 -7.91 2.28 3.43
N PRO A 120 -7.68 2.92 4.60
CA PRO A 120 -6.53 3.82 4.80
C PRO A 120 -5.19 3.10 4.71
N LEU A 121 -5.10 1.85 5.18
CA LEU A 121 -3.85 1.06 5.19
C LEU A 121 -3.41 0.65 3.79
N LEU A 122 -4.34 0.23 2.93
CA LEU A 122 -4.00 -0.09 1.53
C LEU A 122 -3.67 1.19 0.76
N PHE A 123 -4.42 2.27 1.01
CA PHE A 123 -4.17 3.55 0.36
C PHE A 123 -2.77 4.10 0.69
N SER A 124 -2.33 4.05 1.95
CA SER A 124 -0.99 4.50 2.34
C SER A 124 0.12 3.72 1.61
N LEU A 125 -0.06 2.41 1.42
CA LEU A 125 0.86 1.57 0.64
C LEU A 125 0.85 1.88 -0.86
N ILE A 126 -0.31 2.24 -1.42
CA ILE A 126 -0.44 2.64 -2.82
C ILE A 126 0.34 3.93 -3.08
N ILE A 127 0.27 4.91 -2.18
CA ILE A 127 0.98 6.19 -2.31
C ILE A 127 2.45 6.12 -1.85
N GLY A 128 2.95 4.94 -1.47
CA GLY A 128 4.37 4.73 -1.14
C GLY A 128 4.75 5.14 0.28
N ASN A 129 3.81 5.09 1.22
CA ASN A 129 4.05 5.33 2.64
C ASN A 129 3.79 4.05 3.46
N PRO A 130 4.74 3.10 3.47
CA PRO A 130 4.58 1.82 4.13
C PRO A 130 4.84 1.85 5.64
N THR A 131 5.46 2.90 6.19
CA THR A 131 5.78 2.96 7.63
C THR A 131 4.54 3.17 8.48
N GLY A 132 4.35 2.34 9.50
CA GLY A 132 3.26 2.48 10.46
C GLY A 132 2.89 1.19 11.18
N HIS A 133 1.85 1.29 12.01
CA HIS A 133 1.22 0.16 12.66
C HIS A 133 0.10 -0.42 11.80
N TYR A 134 0.07 -1.74 11.64
CA TYR A 134 -0.91 -2.46 10.84
C TYR A 134 -1.68 -3.45 11.70
N CYS A 135 -3.00 -3.39 11.61
CA CYS A 135 -3.92 -4.37 12.17
C CYS A 135 -4.89 -4.79 11.05
N LEU A 136 -4.61 -5.93 10.42
CA LEU A 136 -5.24 -6.40 9.21
C LEU A 136 -6.23 -7.53 9.52
N ASP A 137 -7.49 -7.36 9.14
CA ASP A 137 -8.50 -8.41 9.17
C ASP A 137 -8.46 -9.19 7.85
N LEU A 138 -7.88 -10.38 7.86
CA LEU A 138 -7.63 -11.15 6.65
C LEU A 138 -8.92 -11.65 5.97
N ARG A 139 -10.09 -11.48 6.59
CA ARG A 139 -11.38 -11.71 5.91
C ARG A 139 -11.63 -10.67 4.82
N LYS A 140 -11.12 -9.45 5.00
CA LYS A 140 -11.26 -8.35 4.03
C LYS A 140 -10.25 -8.49 2.90
N SER A 141 -10.73 -8.38 1.66
CA SER A 141 -9.88 -8.47 0.47
C SER A 141 -8.81 -7.38 0.44
N ASN A 142 -9.18 -6.15 0.82
CA ASN A 142 -8.25 -5.01 0.81
C ASN A 142 -7.12 -5.19 1.83
N ASP A 143 -7.43 -5.73 3.02
CA ASP A 143 -6.42 -5.99 4.06
C ASP A 143 -5.46 -7.10 3.60
N ARG A 144 -5.95 -8.13 2.89
CA ARG A 144 -5.08 -9.13 2.24
C ARG A 144 -4.21 -8.50 1.14
N SER A 145 -4.77 -7.58 0.36
CA SER A 145 -4.01 -6.86 -0.66
C SER A 145 -2.96 -5.92 -0.05
N ALA A 146 -3.26 -5.27 1.08
CA ALA A 146 -2.31 -4.47 1.84
C ALA A 146 -1.16 -5.35 2.35
N ALA A 147 -1.47 -6.51 2.94
CA ALA A 147 -0.47 -7.47 3.40
C ALA A 147 0.45 -7.94 2.24
N ARG A 148 -0.11 -8.28 1.08
CA ARG A 148 0.69 -8.67 -0.11
C ARG A 148 1.57 -7.54 -0.60
N ARG A 149 1.04 -6.31 -0.71
CA ARG A 149 1.80 -5.16 -1.20
C ARG A 149 2.94 -4.80 -0.24
N LEU A 150 2.70 -4.88 1.06
CA LEU A 150 3.72 -4.65 2.07
C LEU A 150 4.82 -5.71 2.04
N ALA A 151 4.47 -6.98 1.82
CA ALA A 151 5.46 -8.03 1.64
C ALA A 151 6.40 -7.76 0.44
N GLY A 152 5.87 -7.15 -0.64
CA GLY A 152 6.65 -6.67 -1.78
C GLY A 152 7.65 -5.56 -1.37
N PHE A 153 7.22 -4.57 -0.60
CA PHE A 153 8.10 -3.54 -0.03
C PHE A 153 9.21 -4.14 0.85
N ALA A 154 8.84 -5.04 1.76
CA ALA A 154 9.78 -5.69 2.66
C ALA A 154 10.84 -6.49 1.90
N ASN A 155 10.43 -7.22 0.85
CA ASN A 155 11.35 -8.01 0.04
C ASN A 155 12.31 -7.12 -0.78
N MET A 156 11.82 -6.01 -1.32
CA MET A 156 12.64 -5.02 -2.03
C MET A 156 13.66 -4.35 -1.09
N GLU A 157 13.22 -3.88 0.08
CA GLU A 157 14.09 -3.20 1.03
C GLU A 157 15.12 -4.14 1.65
N LYS A 158 14.84 -5.44 1.74
CA LYS A 158 15.73 -6.46 2.29
C LYS A 158 17.15 -6.38 1.71
N PHE A 159 17.28 -6.33 0.39
CA PHE A 159 18.60 -6.31 -0.27
C PHE A 159 19.35 -5.00 0.03
N ALA A 160 18.68 -3.86 -0.08
CA ALA A 160 19.26 -2.55 0.24
C ALA A 160 19.68 -2.44 1.72
N ASN A 161 18.91 -3.05 2.62
CA ASN A 161 19.21 -3.11 4.05
C ASN A 161 20.46 -3.94 4.33
N GLN A 162 20.62 -5.08 3.65
CA GLN A 162 21.81 -5.91 3.78
C GLN A 162 23.07 -5.20 3.30
N GLU A 163 23.00 -4.48 2.19
CA GLU A 163 24.11 -3.69 1.66
C GLU A 163 24.48 -2.52 2.59
N SER A 164 23.46 -1.78 3.06
CA SER A 164 23.66 -0.61 3.92
C SER A 164 23.85 -0.94 5.41
N LYS A 165 23.70 -2.22 5.78
CA LYS A 165 23.75 -2.74 7.17
C LYS A 165 22.76 -2.04 8.11
N ASN A 166 21.60 -1.65 7.59
CA ASN A 166 20.54 -1.00 8.36
C ASN A 166 19.37 -1.96 8.54
N ASP A 167 19.34 -2.70 9.65
CA ASP A 167 18.22 -3.56 10.00
C ASP A 167 17.33 -2.90 11.07
N THR A 168 16.07 -2.65 10.73
CA THR A 168 15.06 -2.19 11.71
C THR A 168 14.15 -3.32 12.20
N SER A 169 14.30 -4.53 11.66
CA SER A 169 13.48 -5.70 12.02
C SER A 169 13.75 -6.14 13.46
N GLN A 170 12.71 -6.67 14.11
CA GLN A 170 12.83 -7.20 15.48
C GLN A 170 13.69 -8.48 15.53
N HIS A 171 13.71 -9.25 14.43
CA HIS A 171 14.29 -10.59 14.39
C HIS A 171 15.62 -10.69 13.63
N GLY A 172 16.19 -9.57 13.19
CA GLY A 172 17.46 -9.57 12.44
C GLY A 172 17.34 -10.17 11.03
N ASN A 173 16.14 -10.11 10.45
CA ASN A 173 15.81 -10.75 9.17
C ASN A 173 15.77 -9.77 7.99
N TRP A 174 16.11 -8.50 8.23
CA TRP A 174 16.17 -7.42 7.24
C TRP A 174 14.84 -7.04 6.58
N LEU A 175 13.71 -7.56 7.09
CA LEU A 175 12.37 -7.37 6.51
C LEU A 175 11.59 -6.22 7.16
N ASN A 176 12.19 -5.48 8.09
CA ASN A 176 11.63 -4.28 8.70
C ASN A 176 10.32 -4.47 9.52
N PHE A 177 9.89 -5.72 9.74
CA PHE A 177 8.75 -6.07 10.60
C PHE A 177 9.13 -6.09 12.09
N ARG A 178 8.17 -5.67 12.93
CA ARG A 178 8.28 -5.63 14.40
C ARG A 178 6.92 -5.92 15.04
N ASN A 179 6.92 -6.30 16.32
CA ASN A 179 5.71 -6.55 17.12
C ASN A 179 4.72 -7.52 16.46
N GLU A 180 5.27 -8.53 15.79
CA GLU A 180 4.54 -9.40 14.87
C GLU A 180 3.64 -10.42 15.59
N ARG A 181 2.34 -10.38 15.31
CA ARG A 181 1.32 -11.21 15.95
C ARG A 181 0.28 -11.68 14.95
N PHE A 182 -0.11 -12.95 15.05
CA PHE A 182 -1.27 -13.48 14.33
C PHE A 182 -2.25 -14.10 15.33
N GLN A 183 -3.49 -13.61 15.33
CA GLN A 183 -4.52 -13.97 16.32
C GLN A 183 -4.03 -13.78 17.77
N GLY A 184 -3.29 -12.69 18.01
CA GLY A 184 -2.72 -12.37 19.32
C GLY A 184 -1.51 -13.21 19.73
N LYS A 185 -1.07 -14.18 18.92
CA LYS A 185 0.10 -15.02 19.19
C LYS A 185 1.32 -14.47 18.47
N PRO A 186 2.51 -14.46 19.10
CA PRO A 186 3.75 -14.08 18.42
C PRO A 186 3.98 -14.89 17.14
N LEU A 187 4.42 -14.21 16.10
CA LEU A 187 4.73 -14.76 14.78
C LEU A 187 6.05 -14.16 14.30
N VAL A 188 6.77 -14.85 13.42
CA VAL A 188 7.84 -14.25 12.61
C VAL A 188 7.39 -14.29 11.17
N LEU A 189 7.15 -13.12 10.60
CA LEU A 189 6.75 -12.90 9.23
C LEU A 189 7.94 -13.13 8.30
N SER A 190 7.63 -13.83 7.23
CA SER A 190 8.51 -14.05 6.09
C SER A 190 7.72 -13.77 4.82
N PRO A 191 8.37 -13.46 3.69
CA PRO A 191 7.67 -13.32 2.41
C PRO A 191 6.78 -14.54 2.11
N SER A 192 7.28 -15.75 2.38
CA SER A 192 6.54 -17.00 2.22
C SER A 192 5.31 -17.15 3.11
N TRP A 193 5.18 -16.39 4.20
CA TRP A 193 3.96 -16.39 5.01
C TRP A 193 2.79 -15.75 4.23
N PHE A 194 3.08 -14.69 3.46
CA PHE A 194 2.10 -13.93 2.70
C PHE A 194 1.55 -14.68 1.47
N THR A 195 2.23 -15.71 0.97
CA THR A 195 1.73 -16.56 -0.11
C THR A 195 0.53 -17.42 0.35
N GLY A 196 0.42 -17.66 1.67
CA GLY A 196 -0.70 -18.39 2.27
C GLY A 196 -1.99 -17.60 2.45
N LEU A 197 -2.03 -16.30 2.10
CA LEU A 197 -3.19 -15.42 2.36
C LEU A 197 -4.48 -15.89 1.66
N GLU A 198 -4.37 -16.52 0.48
CA GLU A 198 -5.52 -17.00 -0.29
C GLU A 198 -5.83 -18.49 -0.06
N SER A 199 -5.12 -19.17 0.83
CA SER A 199 -5.33 -20.60 1.09
C SER A 199 -5.42 -20.89 2.59
N LYS A 200 -4.32 -20.63 3.32
CA LYS A 200 -4.12 -21.01 4.72
C LYS A 200 -4.58 -19.95 5.71
N PHE A 201 -4.46 -18.66 5.36
CA PHE A 201 -4.68 -17.53 6.25
C PHE A 201 -5.84 -16.63 5.81
N LYS A 202 -6.90 -17.21 5.23
CA LYS A 202 -8.10 -16.47 4.78
C LYS A 202 -8.85 -15.72 5.88
N GLN A 203 -8.53 -15.97 7.15
CA GLN A 203 -9.19 -15.39 8.30
C GLN A 203 -8.22 -15.18 9.47
N GLY A 204 -8.61 -14.29 10.37
CA GLY A 204 -7.84 -13.91 11.55
C GLY A 204 -7.27 -12.50 11.44
N THR A 205 -6.74 -12.02 12.56
CA THR A 205 -6.14 -10.69 12.66
C THR A 205 -4.63 -10.84 12.63
N LEU A 206 -4.00 -10.14 11.69
CA LEU A 206 -2.54 -9.98 11.60
C LEU A 206 -2.18 -8.58 12.09
N GLU A 207 -1.27 -8.50 13.06
CA GLU A 207 -0.85 -7.24 13.68
C GLU A 207 0.68 -7.16 13.67
N PHE A 208 1.24 -6.01 13.28
CA PHE A 208 2.68 -5.74 13.28
C PHE A 208 2.94 -4.25 13.06
N ASP A 209 4.15 -3.80 13.36
CA ASP A 209 4.68 -2.52 12.90
C ASP A 209 5.64 -2.75 11.73
N TYR A 210 5.63 -1.84 10.76
CA TYR A 210 6.59 -1.82 9.67
C TYR A 210 7.34 -0.49 9.64
N ILE A 211 8.67 -0.55 9.50
CA ILE A 211 9.52 0.63 9.42
C ILE A 211 10.32 0.60 8.13
N SER A 212 9.86 1.34 7.12
CA SER A 212 10.64 1.50 5.89
C SER A 212 11.97 2.19 6.16
N THR A 213 13.00 1.64 5.54
CA THR A 213 14.37 2.17 5.55
C THR A 213 14.64 3.05 4.33
N GLN A 214 13.68 3.20 3.42
CA GLN A 214 13.81 4.07 2.26
C GLN A 214 13.91 5.54 2.72
N ARG A 215 15.09 6.12 2.58
CA ARG A 215 15.34 7.54 2.87
C ARG A 215 15.10 8.38 1.62
N PRO A 216 14.65 9.64 1.76
CA PRO A 216 14.81 10.62 0.70
C PRO A 216 16.27 10.67 0.23
N ILE A 217 16.49 10.96 -1.06
CA ILE A 217 17.82 11.10 -1.63
C ILE A 217 18.60 12.11 -0.78
N SER A 218 19.89 11.86 -0.51
CA SER A 218 20.72 12.68 0.38
C SER A 218 20.78 14.17 -0.01
N SER A 219 20.50 14.51 -1.27
CA SER A 219 20.40 15.88 -1.78
C SER A 219 19.01 16.53 -1.60
N THR A 220 18.06 15.83 -0.98
CA THR A 220 16.70 16.34 -0.75
C THR A 220 16.77 17.43 0.31
N GLY A 221 16.68 18.69 -0.14
CA GLY A 221 16.62 19.84 0.75
C GLY A 221 15.32 19.86 1.58
N PRO A 222 15.33 20.60 2.71
CA PRO A 222 14.13 20.77 3.52
C PRO A 222 13.00 21.44 2.70
N MET A 223 11.75 21.08 3.01
CA MET A 223 10.59 21.76 2.41
C MET A 223 10.62 23.25 2.79
N SER A 224 10.46 24.13 1.80
CA SER A 224 10.40 25.56 2.07
C SER A 224 9.14 25.92 2.86
N ALA A 225 9.23 26.93 3.74
CA ALA A 225 8.09 27.42 4.53
C ALA A 225 6.88 27.72 3.64
N ARG A 226 7.09 28.36 2.48
CA ARG A 226 6.03 28.66 1.51
C ARG A 226 5.31 27.40 1.00
N ARG A 227 6.04 26.31 0.74
CA ARG A 227 5.44 25.02 0.33
C ARG A 227 4.69 24.38 1.50
N PHE A 228 5.23 24.46 2.70
CA PHE A 228 4.58 23.97 3.91
C PHE A 228 3.27 24.73 4.20
N ASP A 229 3.26 26.05 4.13
CA ASP A 229 2.04 26.86 4.31
C ASP A 229 0.99 26.56 3.24
N ALA A 230 1.41 26.35 1.99
CA ALA A 230 0.51 25.93 0.92
C ALA A 230 -0.09 24.54 1.19
N LEU A 231 0.69 23.63 1.77
CA LEU A 231 0.22 22.31 2.21
C LEU A 231 -0.80 22.46 3.34
N LEU A 232 -0.50 23.25 4.38
CA LEU A 232 -1.41 23.51 5.50
C LEU A 232 -2.76 24.06 5.01
N LYS A 233 -2.74 25.06 4.13
CA LYS A 233 -3.96 25.61 3.52
C LYS A 233 -4.74 24.56 2.74
N LYS A 234 -4.04 23.68 2.02
CA LYS A 234 -4.66 22.59 1.24
C LYS A 234 -5.34 21.54 2.12
N ILE A 235 -4.84 21.34 3.35
CA ILE A 235 -5.45 20.44 4.35
C ILE A 235 -6.40 21.18 5.31
N GLY A 236 -6.77 22.43 5.01
CA GLY A 236 -7.75 23.21 5.78
C GLY A 236 -7.22 23.79 7.09
N ILE A 237 -5.90 23.93 7.22
CA ILE A 237 -5.25 24.56 8.37
C ILE A 237 -4.83 25.97 7.97
N GLU A 238 -5.40 26.96 8.64
CA GLU A 238 -5.28 28.37 8.26
C GLU A 238 -3.91 28.97 8.59
N SER A 239 -3.23 28.45 9.63
CA SER A 239 -1.89 28.88 10.01
C SER A 239 -1.09 27.80 10.74
N THR A 240 0.23 27.94 10.75
CA THR A 240 1.14 27.09 11.53
C THR A 240 0.86 27.18 13.03
N ASP A 241 0.38 28.32 13.52
CA ASP A 241 -0.02 28.50 14.92
C ASP A 241 -1.27 27.67 15.26
N ASP A 242 -2.25 27.60 14.35
CA ASP A 242 -3.42 26.72 14.50
C ASP A 242 -3.00 25.24 14.49
N TYR A 243 -2.06 24.84 13.64
CA TYR A 243 -1.46 23.49 13.66
C TYR A 243 -0.78 23.16 14.99
N ILE A 244 0.08 24.05 15.49
CA ILE A 244 0.82 23.86 16.74
C ILE A 244 -0.14 23.77 17.92
N ASN A 245 -1.12 24.68 18.00
CA ASN A 245 -2.12 24.70 19.06
C ASN A 245 -2.99 23.43 19.06
N ARG A 246 -3.40 22.94 17.88
CA ARG A 246 -4.10 21.65 17.75
C ARG A 246 -3.19 20.49 18.16
N THR A 247 -1.91 20.51 17.82
CA THR A 247 -1.02 19.39 18.18
C THR A 247 -0.77 19.33 19.68
N ILE A 248 -0.51 20.48 20.33
CA ILE A 248 -0.23 20.58 21.77
C ILE A 248 -1.44 20.24 22.64
N THR A 249 -2.64 20.71 22.27
CA THR A 249 -3.87 20.42 23.03
C THR A 249 -4.24 18.94 23.04
N ASN A 250 -3.91 18.19 21.99
CA ASN A 250 -4.23 16.76 21.90
C ASN A 250 -3.21 15.85 22.60
N THR A 251 -1.98 16.32 22.88
CA THR A 251 -0.99 15.54 23.66
C THR A 251 -1.33 15.50 25.16
N GLN A 252 -2.23 16.37 25.64
CA GLN A 252 -2.65 16.44 27.05
C GLN A 252 -3.96 15.70 27.36
N GLN A 253 -4.64 15.10 26.38
CA GLN A 253 -5.84 14.29 26.61
C GLN A 253 -5.50 12.80 26.63
N ASP A 254 -5.89 12.14 27.72
CA ASP A 254 -5.76 10.71 27.97
C ASP A 254 -6.38 9.89 26.80
N PRO A 255 -5.62 9.01 26.13
CA PRO A 255 -6.06 8.30 24.93
C PRO A 255 -7.25 7.33 25.15
N TYR A 256 -7.73 7.13 26.38
CA TYR A 256 -8.87 6.26 26.68
C TYR A 256 -10.16 6.98 27.10
N ALA A 257 -10.18 8.31 27.20
CA ALA A 257 -11.34 9.03 27.73
C ALA A 257 -12.50 9.21 26.73
N ASP A 258 -12.21 9.34 25.44
CA ASP A 258 -13.20 9.71 24.42
C ASP A 258 -13.95 8.52 23.76
N ILE A 259 -13.60 7.28 24.13
CA ILE A 259 -14.27 6.07 23.59
C ILE A 259 -15.73 5.97 24.09
N MET A 260 -16.12 6.74 25.12
CA MET A 260 -17.44 6.65 25.76
C MET A 260 -18.40 7.82 25.48
N SER A 261 -18.07 8.76 24.59
CA SER A 261 -18.91 9.95 24.35
C SER A 261 -19.29 10.09 22.88
N SER A 262 -20.41 9.47 22.51
CA SER A 262 -21.02 9.50 21.19
C SER A 262 -21.38 10.92 20.70
N LYS A 263 -20.69 11.42 19.67
CA LYS A 263 -21.24 12.37 18.68
C LYS A 263 -20.68 12.06 17.30
N LYS A 264 -21.54 12.16 16.27
CA LYS A 264 -21.19 11.91 14.86
C LYS A 264 -19.98 12.74 14.44
N LEU A 265 -18.88 12.05 14.16
CA LEU A 265 -17.65 12.63 13.58
C LEU A 265 -17.95 13.17 12.18
N ASN A 266 -17.50 14.39 11.88
CA ASN A 266 -17.61 14.96 10.53
C ASN A 266 -16.41 14.53 9.66
N GLU A 267 -16.46 14.80 8.35
CA GLU A 267 -15.44 14.37 7.38
C GLU A 267 -14.03 14.89 7.70
N THR A 268 -13.92 16.06 8.34
CA THR A 268 -12.65 16.64 8.76
C THR A 268 -12.07 15.90 9.97
N ASP A 269 -12.92 15.45 10.89
CA ASP A 269 -12.51 14.65 12.05
C ASP A 269 -12.00 13.27 11.64
N LEU A 270 -12.57 12.66 10.59
CA LEU A 270 -12.08 11.41 10.01
C LEU A 270 -10.71 11.59 9.34
N TYR A 271 -10.49 12.71 8.64
CA TYR A 271 -9.20 13.04 8.04
C TYR A 271 -8.14 13.28 9.12
N ILE A 272 -8.47 14.03 10.17
CA ILE A 272 -7.57 14.30 11.30
C ILE A 272 -7.30 13.03 12.10
N MET A 273 -8.27 12.14 12.32
CA MET A 273 -8.06 10.86 13.02
C MET A 273 -7.16 9.90 12.23
N GLN A 274 -7.30 9.82 10.90
CA GLN A 274 -6.42 9.01 10.06
C GLN A 274 -4.98 9.55 10.06
N TRP A 275 -4.81 10.87 10.02
CA TRP A 275 -3.51 11.53 10.14
C TRP A 275 -2.92 11.44 11.56
N ARG A 276 -3.75 11.43 12.61
CA ARG A 276 -3.31 11.30 14.01
C ARG A 276 -2.76 9.91 14.32
N ASN A 277 -3.42 8.83 13.87
CA ASN A 277 -2.89 7.47 14.02
C ASN A 277 -1.56 7.30 13.27
N TRP A 278 -1.39 8.03 12.16
CA TRP A 278 -0.14 8.08 11.40
C TRP A 278 0.97 8.87 12.13
N LEU A 279 0.66 10.03 12.73
CA LEU A 279 1.64 10.85 13.46
C LEU A 279 2.01 10.29 14.84
N SER A 280 1.07 9.72 15.59
CA SER A 280 1.34 9.15 16.93
C SER A 280 2.29 7.95 16.86
N SER A 281 2.19 7.13 15.81
CA SER A 281 3.09 6.02 15.54
C SER A 281 4.48 6.49 15.07
N SER A 282 4.55 7.66 14.43
CA SER A 282 5.79 8.25 13.91
C SER A 282 6.57 9.05 14.97
N TYR A 283 5.88 9.65 15.95
CA TYR A 283 6.50 10.48 16.99
C TYR A 283 7.19 9.67 18.12
N GLN A 284 6.88 8.38 18.29
CA GLN A 284 7.59 7.55 19.27
C GLN A 284 9.03 7.18 18.85
N TYR A 285 9.46 7.52 17.64
CA TYR A 285 10.79 7.16 17.11
C TYR A 285 11.67 8.34 16.71
N ILE A 286 11.29 9.58 17.05
CA ILE A 286 12.14 10.77 16.90
C ILE A 286 12.32 11.42 18.27
N THR A 287 12.98 10.72 19.19
CA THR A 287 13.73 11.38 20.26
C THR A 287 15.20 10.99 20.10
N PRO A 288 16.10 11.95 19.83
CA PRO A 288 17.50 11.74 20.15
C PRO A 288 17.57 11.54 21.66
N SER A 289 18.26 10.49 22.09
CA SER A 289 18.80 10.34 23.44
C SER A 289 19.58 11.61 23.80
N LEU A 290 18.91 12.57 24.45
CA LEU A 290 19.52 13.70 25.13
C LEU A 290 19.45 13.45 26.63
N TYR A 291 20.06 12.37 27.10
CA TYR A 291 20.57 12.22 28.46
C TYR A 291 21.66 11.14 28.47
N SER A 292 22.90 11.59 28.23
CA SER A 292 24.14 11.03 28.79
C SER A 292 25.24 12.08 28.65
#